data_AF-S2S7P8-F1
#
_entry.id   AF-S2S7P8-F1
#
_cell.length_a   1.000
_cell.length_b   1.000
_cell.length_c   1.000
_cell.angle_alpha   90.00
_cell.angle_beta   90.00
_cell.angle_gamma   90.00
#
_symmetry.space_group_name_H-M   'P 1'
#
loop_
_entity.id
_entity.type
_entity.pdbx_description
1 polymer ?
#
loop_
_entity_poly.entity_id
_entity_poly.type
_entity_poly.pdbx_seq_one_letter_code
_entity_poly.pdbx_strand_id
1 'polypeptide(L)'
;MKKKTFIMICLTVIFGMVLGPLQSVAAAEATWPSGTYPAPATGSFTRLNGLFDRVSTDSSPIKSGTDEVGFELNADQASKVGSVWSKTPFVDLSKDKFTLDMQIYLGNKTGGADGLAFALAGTKPTKSGNGGASLGVWGLPEMQGGSSVGVAATGTLNSFAIVVDTKKSVEAFKSGMDKNVGYPAFFSSDQYIGSGYPSQASMYKIGIPYWQTELVFTGSGTGLRNFADPLSTRVTNGNWQNLVVSWAKTSSGGTLTYQIKGTGLTTVSRSITWTNAQIQSIFGSTKLFLGFTSATGAASEPHVVGIKSLADFNTVSGTVTLKQGNDPVTIDKPLNIGDKLMYEYA
;
A
#
# COMPACT_ATOMS: atom_id res chain seq x y z
N MET A 1 -14.10 -67.48 -42.12
CA MET A 1 -15.03 -66.37 -42.43
C MET A 1 -15.90 -66.05 -41.22
N LYS A 2 -15.79 -64.80 -40.75
CA LYS A 2 -16.86 -63.96 -40.15
C LYS A 2 -17.50 -64.33 -38.80
N LYS A 3 -17.60 -63.25 -38.01
CA LYS A 3 -18.51 -62.91 -36.89
C LYS A 3 -18.14 -63.39 -35.49
N LYS A 4 -17.61 -62.46 -34.68
CA LYS A 4 -17.98 -62.26 -33.27
C LYS A 4 -18.07 -60.75 -33.05
N THR A 5 -19.27 -60.20 -33.12
CA THR A 5 -20.13 -59.86 -31.97
C THR A 5 -19.56 -58.68 -31.19
N PHE A 6 -20.16 -57.51 -31.45
CA PHE A 6 -20.08 -56.32 -30.60
C PHE A 6 -20.81 -56.60 -29.29
N ILE A 7 -20.13 -56.45 -28.16
CA ILE A 7 -20.76 -56.15 -26.86
C ILE A 7 -19.96 -55.01 -26.24
N MET A 8 -20.66 -53.90 -26.07
CA MET A 8 -20.23 -52.69 -25.36
C MET A 8 -20.40 -52.94 -23.86
N ILE A 9 -19.30 -52.90 -23.09
CA ILE A 9 -19.34 -52.81 -21.63
C ILE A 9 -18.42 -51.65 -21.24
N CYS A 10 -19.02 -50.64 -20.62
CA CYS A 10 -18.35 -49.54 -19.95
C CYS A 10 -17.42 -50.10 -18.87
N LEU A 11 -16.12 -49.78 -18.95
CA LEU A 11 -15.22 -49.90 -17.81
C LEU A 11 -14.54 -48.55 -17.59
N THR A 12 -15.02 -47.91 -16.53
CA THR A 12 -14.41 -46.79 -15.81
C THR A 12 -12.97 -47.18 -15.46
N VAL A 13 -11.99 -46.74 -16.25
CA VAL A 13 -10.59 -46.78 -15.83
C VAL A 13 -10.32 -45.46 -15.13
N ILE A 14 -10.38 -45.56 -13.80
CA ILE A 14 -9.78 -44.64 -12.85
C ILE A 14 -8.31 -44.48 -13.26
N PHE A 15 -7.99 -43.40 -13.95
CA PHE A 15 -6.59 -42.97 -14.05
C PHE A 15 -6.25 -42.36 -12.69
N GLY A 16 -5.76 -43.23 -11.81
CA GLY A 16 -4.84 -42.83 -10.75
C GLY A 16 -3.56 -42.33 -11.40
N MET A 17 -3.61 -41.14 -12.00
CA MET A 17 -2.41 -40.34 -12.07
C MET A 17 -2.20 -39.84 -10.67
N VAL A 18 -1.23 -40.46 -10.02
CA VAL A 18 -0.50 -39.86 -8.91
C VAL A 18 -0.15 -38.44 -9.38
N LEU A 19 -0.98 -37.48 -8.98
CA LEU A 19 -0.56 -36.09 -8.86
C LEU A 19 0.57 -36.16 -7.84
N GLY A 20 1.78 -36.41 -8.34
CA GLY A 20 2.98 -36.00 -7.62
C GLY A 20 2.72 -34.57 -7.18
N PRO A 21 3.07 -34.21 -5.94
CA PRO A 21 2.64 -32.96 -5.34
C PRO A 21 2.85 -31.89 -6.40
N LEU A 22 1.77 -31.16 -6.74
CA LEU A 22 1.91 -29.82 -7.27
C LEU A 22 2.95 -29.19 -6.36
N GLN A 23 4.21 -29.17 -6.79
CA GLN A 23 5.22 -28.39 -6.14
C GLN A 23 4.73 -26.99 -6.43
N SER A 24 3.88 -26.49 -5.54
CA SER A 24 3.79 -25.07 -5.33
C SER A 24 5.24 -24.67 -5.25
N VAL A 25 5.70 -23.92 -6.25
CA VAL A 25 6.95 -23.20 -6.14
C VAL A 25 6.65 -22.13 -5.10
N ALA A 26 6.56 -22.55 -3.83
CA ALA A 26 6.54 -21.66 -2.71
C ALA A 26 7.91 -21.01 -2.76
N ALA A 27 7.95 -19.78 -3.26
CA ALA A 27 9.08 -18.93 -2.96
C ALA A 27 9.29 -19.03 -1.45
N ALA A 28 10.51 -19.38 -1.02
CA ALA A 28 10.83 -19.44 0.40
C ALA A 28 10.33 -18.14 1.05
N GLU A 29 9.60 -18.26 2.16
CA GLU A 29 9.10 -17.09 2.85
C GLU A 29 10.28 -16.18 3.19
N ALA A 30 10.29 -14.97 2.67
CA ALA A 30 11.35 -14.04 2.98
C ALA A 30 11.27 -13.71 4.48
N THR A 31 12.33 -13.98 5.22
CA THR A 31 12.38 -13.73 6.67
C THR A 31 12.73 -12.28 6.93
N TRP A 32 12.22 -11.69 8.01
CA TRP A 32 12.64 -10.34 8.43
C TRP A 32 14.08 -10.39 8.96
N PRO A 33 14.98 -9.46 8.57
CA PRO A 33 16.36 -9.47 9.06
C PRO A 33 16.43 -9.17 10.55
N SER A 34 17.38 -9.78 11.25
CA SER A 34 17.78 -9.31 12.57
C SER A 34 18.45 -7.94 12.42
N GLY A 35 18.10 -6.97 13.28
CA GLY A 35 18.66 -5.62 13.15
C GLY A 35 17.93 -4.56 13.97
N THR A 36 17.91 -3.35 13.43
CA THR A 36 17.42 -2.12 14.08
C THR A 36 15.96 -2.17 14.51
N TYR A 37 15.13 -2.90 13.77
CA TYR A 37 13.68 -2.97 13.99
C TYR A 37 13.28 -4.38 14.41
N PRO A 38 12.33 -4.53 15.36
CA PRO A 38 11.81 -5.85 15.71
C PRO A 38 11.16 -6.49 14.49
N ALA A 39 11.19 -7.82 14.40
CA ALA A 39 10.44 -8.51 13.37
C ALA A 39 8.93 -8.27 13.56
N PRO A 40 8.17 -8.03 12.48
CA PRO A 40 6.71 -7.96 12.59
C PRO A 40 6.13 -9.28 13.10
N ALA A 41 5.03 -9.20 13.86
CA ALA A 41 4.36 -10.38 14.37
C ALA A 41 3.88 -11.28 13.21
N THR A 42 4.28 -12.56 13.28
CA THR A 42 3.95 -13.69 12.39
C THR A 42 3.37 -13.36 11.01
N GLY A 43 4.15 -13.67 9.98
CA GLY A 43 3.71 -13.67 8.59
C GLY A 43 4.87 -13.88 7.63
N SER A 44 4.59 -14.49 6.48
CA SER A 44 5.47 -14.47 5.32
C SER A 44 5.53 -13.03 4.78
N PHE A 45 6.71 -12.54 4.41
CA PHE A 45 6.83 -11.27 3.68
C PHE A 45 6.96 -11.51 2.20
N THR A 46 6.36 -10.62 1.40
CA THR A 46 6.55 -10.67 -0.04
C THR A 46 7.90 -10.09 -0.41
N ARG A 47 8.65 -10.80 -1.25
CA ARG A 47 9.87 -10.29 -1.86
C ARG A 47 9.54 -9.07 -2.75
N LEU A 48 10.18 -7.94 -2.49
CA LEU A 48 9.91 -6.65 -3.14
C LEU A 48 10.93 -6.26 -4.22
N ASN A 49 11.95 -7.10 -4.44
CA ASN A 49 13.05 -6.84 -5.35
C ASN A 49 12.54 -6.35 -6.72
N GLY A 50 12.94 -5.15 -7.08
CA GLY A 50 12.65 -4.59 -8.41
C GLY A 50 11.20 -4.15 -8.63
N LEU A 51 10.31 -4.28 -7.64
CA LEU A 51 8.91 -3.87 -7.76
C LEU A 51 8.69 -2.37 -7.50
N PHE A 52 9.57 -1.74 -6.72
CA PHE A 52 9.47 -0.34 -6.33
C PHE A 52 10.72 0.46 -6.72
N ASP A 53 10.51 1.74 -7.01
CA ASP A 53 11.52 2.78 -7.11
C ASP A 53 11.55 3.58 -5.82
N ARG A 54 12.75 3.93 -5.37
CA ARG A 54 12.96 4.94 -4.32
C ARG A 54 13.00 6.29 -5.01
N VAL A 55 11.97 7.08 -4.78
CA VAL A 55 11.84 8.43 -5.33
C VAL A 55 12.56 9.46 -4.45
N SER A 56 12.85 9.08 -3.19
CA SER A 56 13.72 9.81 -2.26
C SER A 56 15.05 9.09 -2.01
N THR A 57 16.08 9.85 -1.66
CA THR A 57 17.36 9.33 -1.12
C THR A 57 17.30 8.99 0.37
N ASP A 58 16.27 9.45 1.10
CA ASP A 58 16.11 9.16 2.53
C ASP A 58 15.51 7.78 2.80
N SER A 59 14.92 7.15 1.77
CA SER A 59 14.33 5.82 1.88
C SER A 59 15.32 4.71 1.54
N SER A 60 15.32 3.64 2.33
CA SER A 60 16.19 2.49 2.17
C SER A 60 15.37 1.18 2.16
N PRO A 61 15.77 0.17 1.35
CA PRO A 61 15.15 -1.14 1.42
C PRO A 61 15.63 -1.87 2.67
N ILE A 62 14.72 -2.58 3.33
CA ILE A 62 15.06 -3.54 4.38
C ILE A 62 15.39 -4.86 3.70
N LYS A 63 16.61 -5.34 3.89
CA LYS A 63 17.13 -6.52 3.19
C LYS A 63 17.32 -7.71 4.14
N SER A 64 16.83 -8.87 3.73
CA SER A 64 17.17 -10.17 4.30
C SER A 64 17.98 -10.94 3.28
N GLY A 65 19.30 -11.03 3.48
CA GLY A 65 20.21 -11.49 2.44
C GLY A 65 20.13 -10.61 1.19
N THR A 66 19.79 -11.22 0.05
CA THR A 66 19.61 -10.50 -1.24
C THR A 66 18.21 -9.90 -1.42
N ASP A 67 17.28 -10.23 -0.53
CA ASP A 67 15.86 -9.99 -0.74
C ASP A 67 15.40 -8.73 -0.03
N GLU A 68 14.69 -7.88 -0.75
CA GLU A 68 14.04 -6.70 -0.19
C GLU A 68 12.70 -7.14 0.40
N VAL A 69 12.49 -6.94 1.70
CA VAL A 69 11.32 -7.45 2.44
C VAL A 69 10.46 -6.33 3.04
N GLY A 70 10.93 -5.09 2.91
CA GLY A 70 10.24 -3.90 3.38
C GLY A 70 11.02 -2.65 3.03
N PHE A 71 10.54 -1.52 3.52
CA PHE A 71 11.16 -0.21 3.35
C PHE A 71 11.27 0.49 4.69
N GLU A 72 12.44 1.03 4.99
CA GLU A 72 12.59 2.14 5.91
C GLU A 72 12.42 3.42 5.07
N LEU A 73 11.26 4.06 5.18
CA LEU A 73 10.97 5.28 4.43
C LEU A 73 11.82 6.45 4.93
N ASN A 74 11.96 6.55 6.25
CA ASN A 74 12.88 7.42 6.96
C ASN A 74 13.43 6.67 8.17
N ALA A 75 14.75 6.77 8.37
CA ALA A 75 15.35 6.43 9.67
C ALA A 75 14.87 7.43 10.74
N ASP A 76 15.14 7.08 12.01
CA ASP A 76 14.87 7.94 13.15
C ASP A 76 15.83 9.15 13.22
N GLN A 77 15.67 10.08 12.27
CA GLN A 77 16.50 11.27 12.08
C GLN A 77 15.63 12.45 11.66
N ALA A 78 16.02 13.64 12.10
CA ALA A 78 15.32 14.89 11.76
C ALA A 78 15.50 15.28 10.28
N SER A 79 14.54 16.03 9.76
CA SER A 79 14.56 16.65 8.41
C SER A 79 14.71 15.65 7.26
N LYS A 80 13.86 14.62 7.25
CA LYS A 80 13.84 13.56 6.24
C LYS A 80 12.51 13.49 5.53
N VAL A 81 12.53 13.14 4.25
CA VAL A 81 11.29 12.90 3.48
C VAL A 81 11.42 11.61 2.69
N GLY A 82 10.69 10.60 3.11
CA GLY A 82 10.69 9.28 2.50
C GLY A 82 9.71 9.19 1.35
N SER A 83 10.07 8.46 0.29
CA SER A 83 9.17 8.22 -0.84
C SER A 83 9.60 6.99 -1.64
N VAL A 84 8.72 6.00 -1.68
CA VAL A 84 8.88 4.75 -2.43
C VAL A 84 7.59 4.49 -3.22
N TRP A 85 7.71 4.19 -4.51
CA TRP A 85 6.57 4.01 -5.41
C TRP A 85 6.77 2.81 -6.32
N SER A 86 5.70 2.08 -6.63
CA SER A 86 5.77 0.95 -7.55
C SER A 86 6.33 1.39 -8.91
N LYS A 87 7.16 0.56 -9.55
CA LYS A 87 7.80 0.94 -10.83
C LYS A 87 6.79 1.11 -11.95
N THR A 88 5.79 0.22 -11.96
CA THR A 88 4.65 0.18 -12.87
C THR A 88 3.34 0.32 -12.07
N PRO A 89 2.21 0.63 -12.72
CA PRO A 89 0.92 0.54 -12.06
C PRO A 89 0.73 -0.85 -11.45
N PHE A 90 0.41 -0.89 -10.15
CA PHE A 90 0.40 -2.10 -9.33
C PHE A 90 -1.03 -2.49 -8.91
N VAL A 91 -1.90 -1.50 -8.73
CA VAL A 91 -3.30 -1.70 -8.34
C VAL A 91 -4.21 -1.48 -9.54
N ASP A 92 -5.19 -2.35 -9.77
CA ASP A 92 -6.19 -2.21 -10.84
C ASP A 92 -7.61 -2.20 -10.26
N LEU A 93 -8.22 -1.02 -10.17
CA LEU A 93 -9.58 -0.82 -9.66
C LEU A 93 -10.66 -1.44 -10.56
N SER A 94 -10.32 -1.88 -11.78
CA SER A 94 -11.26 -2.58 -12.66
C SER A 94 -11.47 -4.05 -12.26
N LYS A 95 -10.62 -4.61 -11.40
CA LYS A 95 -10.77 -5.94 -10.82
C LYS A 95 -11.83 -5.96 -9.73
N ASP A 96 -12.46 -7.12 -9.55
CA ASP A 96 -13.61 -7.26 -8.66
C ASP A 96 -13.27 -6.95 -7.20
N LYS A 97 -12.09 -7.37 -6.75
CA LYS A 97 -11.60 -7.13 -5.39
C LYS A 97 -10.08 -7.27 -5.28
N PHE A 98 -9.52 -6.65 -4.24
CA PHE A 98 -8.17 -6.94 -3.74
C PHE A 98 -8.08 -6.66 -2.24
N THR A 99 -7.06 -7.20 -1.58
CA THR A 99 -6.63 -6.82 -0.23
C THR A 99 -5.11 -6.66 -0.18
N LEU A 100 -4.67 -5.55 0.41
CA LEU A 100 -3.30 -5.27 0.80
C LEU A 100 -3.22 -5.32 2.34
N ASP A 101 -2.46 -6.27 2.88
CA ASP A 101 -2.13 -6.32 4.31
C ASP A 101 -0.68 -5.86 4.48
N MET A 102 -0.54 -4.67 5.06
CA MET A 102 0.74 -4.01 5.29
C MET A 102 0.96 -3.89 6.79
N GLN A 103 2.21 -3.97 7.21
CA GLN A 103 2.61 -3.74 8.58
C GLN A 103 3.46 -2.48 8.64
N ILE A 104 3.15 -1.60 9.60
CA ILE A 104 3.87 -0.36 9.82
C ILE A 104 4.49 -0.35 11.22
N TYR A 105 5.69 0.21 11.33
CA TYR A 105 6.38 0.42 12.60
C TYR A 105 6.87 1.85 12.71
N LEU A 106 6.46 2.50 13.81
CA LEU A 106 6.70 3.92 14.08
C LEU A 106 7.52 4.14 15.37
N GLY A 107 8.18 3.09 15.85
CA GLY A 107 8.97 3.16 17.09
C GLY A 107 8.12 3.30 18.36
N ASN A 108 8.74 3.82 19.42
CA ASN A 108 8.14 3.95 20.76
C ASN A 108 8.36 5.33 21.40
N LYS A 109 8.75 6.34 20.61
CA LYS A 109 9.03 7.68 21.14
C LYS A 109 7.73 8.37 21.52
N THR A 110 7.72 9.15 22.61
CA THR A 110 6.58 9.96 23.06
C THR A 110 6.39 11.26 22.28
N GLY A 111 7.47 11.80 21.71
CA GLY A 111 7.46 12.98 20.84
C GLY A 111 8.03 12.69 19.45
N GLY A 112 7.81 11.46 18.95
CA GLY A 112 8.14 11.08 17.58
C GLY A 112 7.23 11.78 16.56
N ALA A 113 7.71 11.91 15.33
CA ALA A 113 7.05 12.65 14.26
C ALA A 113 7.66 12.34 12.89
N ASP A 114 7.02 12.67 11.77
CA ASP A 114 5.67 13.25 11.66
C ASP A 114 4.62 12.21 11.27
N GLY A 115 5.04 11.05 10.79
CA GLY A 115 4.18 9.95 10.37
C GLY A 115 4.44 9.53 8.93
N LEU A 116 3.56 8.64 8.43
CA LEU A 116 3.66 8.09 7.09
C LEU A 116 2.31 8.05 6.37
N ALA A 117 2.38 7.85 5.06
CA ALA A 117 1.22 7.71 4.20
C ALA A 117 1.34 6.45 3.33
N PHE A 118 0.22 5.79 3.14
CA PHE A 118 -0.07 4.95 1.99
C PHE A 118 -0.75 5.81 0.93
N ALA A 119 -0.37 5.66 -0.35
CA ALA A 119 -0.97 6.41 -1.43
C ALA A 119 -1.22 5.55 -2.67
N LEU A 120 -2.32 5.85 -3.36
CA LEU A 120 -2.59 5.39 -4.71
C LEU A 120 -2.57 6.60 -5.64
N ALA A 121 -1.87 6.52 -6.77
CA ALA A 121 -1.81 7.60 -7.74
C ALA A 121 -1.97 7.09 -9.17
N GLY A 122 -2.69 7.83 -10.01
CA GLY A 122 -2.77 7.52 -11.45
C GLY A 122 -1.47 7.84 -12.20
N THR A 123 -0.58 8.62 -11.61
CA THR A 123 0.73 8.97 -12.17
C THR A 123 1.80 8.82 -11.09
N LYS A 124 2.90 8.13 -11.42
CA LYS A 124 4.02 7.97 -10.50
C LYS A 124 4.70 9.32 -10.23
N PRO A 125 4.84 9.75 -8.96
CA PRO A 125 5.64 10.92 -8.64
C PRO A 125 7.11 10.72 -9.02
N THR A 126 7.76 11.78 -9.48
CA THR A 126 9.17 11.77 -9.90
C THR A 126 10.11 12.38 -8.86
N LYS A 127 9.57 12.94 -7.77
CA LYS A 127 10.30 13.57 -6.67
C LYS A 127 9.60 13.24 -5.35
N SER A 128 10.34 13.31 -4.25
CA SER A 128 9.76 13.30 -2.91
C SER A 128 8.77 14.47 -2.76
N GLY A 129 7.75 14.27 -1.93
CA GLY A 129 6.80 15.31 -1.59
C GLY A 129 7.33 16.29 -0.54
N ASN A 130 6.42 17.02 0.09
CA ASN A 130 6.76 18.02 1.10
C ASN A 130 7.02 17.36 2.46
N GLY A 131 7.97 17.88 3.24
CA GLY A 131 8.30 17.38 4.57
C GLY A 131 7.37 17.86 5.69
N GLY A 132 7.69 17.51 6.93
CA GLY A 132 6.90 17.90 8.10
C GLY A 132 5.50 17.29 8.11
N ALA A 133 4.52 18.09 8.55
CA ALA A 133 3.10 17.74 8.59
C ALA A 133 2.47 17.37 7.22
N SER A 134 3.19 17.59 6.11
CA SER A 134 2.74 17.14 4.80
C SER A 134 2.95 15.64 4.56
N LEU A 135 3.77 14.96 5.37
CA LEU A 135 4.01 13.51 5.33
C LEU A 135 4.50 12.98 3.97
N GLY A 136 5.11 13.84 3.16
CA GLY A 136 5.52 13.52 1.79
C GLY A 136 4.37 13.37 0.80
N VAL A 137 3.12 13.64 1.19
CA VAL A 137 1.93 13.41 0.36
C VAL A 137 1.06 14.64 0.18
N TRP A 138 0.81 15.41 1.24
CA TRP A 138 -0.03 16.60 1.19
C TRP A 138 0.70 17.79 0.57
N GLY A 139 -0.07 18.82 0.22
CA GLY A 139 0.45 20.11 -0.21
C GLY A 139 1.31 20.79 0.86
N LEU A 140 1.96 21.89 0.47
CA LEU A 140 2.90 22.61 1.34
C LEU A 140 2.22 23.02 2.66
N PRO A 141 2.92 22.86 3.81
CA PRO A 141 2.36 23.23 5.11
C PRO A 141 2.24 24.75 5.26
N GLU A 142 3.03 25.50 4.48
CA GLU A 142 3.06 26.96 4.49
C GLU A 142 3.20 27.51 3.07
N MET A 143 2.41 28.54 2.73
CA MET A 143 2.47 29.22 1.44
C MET A 143 2.10 30.70 1.60
N GLN A 144 3.10 31.58 1.50
CA GLN A 144 2.89 33.02 1.60
C GLN A 144 2.07 33.55 0.42
N GLY A 145 0.97 34.26 0.70
CA GLY A 145 0.04 34.71 -0.33
C GLY A 145 -0.64 33.54 -1.09
N GLY A 146 -0.63 32.35 -0.50
CA GLY A 146 -1.12 31.13 -1.11
C GLY A 146 -2.63 31.09 -1.29
N SER A 147 -3.07 30.10 -2.05
CA SER A 147 -4.48 29.72 -2.18
C SER A 147 -4.60 28.21 -2.02
N SER A 148 -5.79 27.71 -1.71
CA SER A 148 -6.05 26.26 -1.64
C SER A 148 -5.67 25.52 -2.92
N VAL A 149 -5.86 26.16 -4.09
CA VAL A 149 -5.45 25.60 -5.39
C VAL A 149 -3.93 25.55 -5.52
N GLY A 150 -3.24 26.62 -5.11
CA GLY A 150 -1.77 26.66 -5.12
C GLY A 150 -1.16 25.58 -4.23
N VAL A 151 -1.69 25.40 -3.02
CA VAL A 151 -1.25 24.34 -2.10
C VAL A 151 -1.53 22.95 -2.67
N ALA A 152 -2.72 22.73 -3.22
CA ALA A 152 -3.08 21.45 -3.83
C ALA A 152 -2.16 21.06 -4.99
N ALA A 153 -1.68 22.04 -5.77
CA ALA A 153 -0.75 21.80 -6.87
C ALA A 153 0.62 21.29 -6.41
N THR A 154 0.96 21.42 -5.12
CA THR A 154 2.22 20.89 -4.56
C THR A 154 2.04 19.57 -3.82
N GLY A 155 0.81 19.08 -3.67
CA GLY A 155 0.53 17.74 -3.14
C GLY A 155 0.71 16.67 -4.22
N THR A 156 0.64 15.41 -3.82
CA THR A 156 0.72 14.29 -4.77
C THR A 156 -0.43 14.34 -5.77
N LEU A 157 -0.09 14.49 -7.04
CA LEU A 157 -1.06 14.64 -8.12
C LEU A 157 -1.83 13.34 -8.40
N ASN A 158 -3.08 13.50 -8.83
CA ASN A 158 -3.97 12.41 -9.25
C ASN A 158 -4.04 11.25 -8.26
N SER A 159 -4.24 11.56 -6.97
CA SER A 159 -4.02 10.60 -5.89
C SER A 159 -5.06 10.61 -4.79
N PHE A 160 -5.06 9.50 -4.06
CA PHE A 160 -5.74 9.29 -2.79
C PHE A 160 -4.72 8.78 -1.78
N ALA A 161 -4.79 9.31 -0.56
CA ALA A 161 -3.86 8.97 0.51
C ALA A 161 -4.61 8.53 1.78
N ILE A 162 -3.99 7.59 2.50
CA ILE A 162 -4.31 7.24 3.89
C ILE A 162 -3.07 7.59 4.70
N VAL A 163 -3.21 8.44 5.70
CA VAL A 163 -2.10 8.92 6.52
C VAL A 163 -2.22 8.42 7.95
N VAL A 164 -1.11 8.07 8.55
CA VAL A 164 -0.98 7.85 9.98
C VAL A 164 -0.05 8.94 10.48
N ASP A 165 -0.66 9.98 11.05
CA ASP A 165 0.03 11.17 11.52
C ASP A 165 0.28 11.03 13.02
N THR A 166 1.54 11.18 13.41
CA THR A 166 2.00 10.92 14.77
C THR A 166 2.26 12.20 15.56
N LYS A 167 2.00 13.37 14.96
CA LYS A 167 2.23 14.67 15.58
C LYS A 167 1.24 15.73 15.09
N LYS A 168 0.33 16.08 16.00
CA LYS A 168 -0.47 17.31 15.93
C LYS A 168 0.35 18.55 15.56
N SER A 169 0.00 19.13 14.41
CA SER A 169 0.65 20.27 13.77
C SER A 169 -0.14 21.58 13.94
N VAL A 170 -0.53 21.93 15.17
CA VAL A 170 -1.20 23.20 15.47
C VAL A 170 -0.65 23.86 16.73
N GLU A 171 -0.56 25.18 16.73
CA GLU A 171 -0.16 25.99 17.90
C GLU A 171 -1.34 26.81 18.44
N ALA A 172 -1.23 27.33 19.66
CA ALA A 172 -2.33 28.05 20.33
C ALA A 172 -2.85 29.28 19.56
N PHE A 173 -1.96 29.98 18.85
CA PHE A 173 -2.26 31.24 18.16
C PHE A 173 -2.03 31.20 16.65
N LYS A 174 -1.67 30.04 16.12
CA LYS A 174 -1.46 29.84 14.68
C LYS A 174 -2.36 28.72 14.21
N SER A 175 -2.65 28.74 12.92
CA SER A 175 -3.18 27.56 12.27
C SER A 175 -2.09 26.51 12.03
N GLY A 176 -2.45 25.47 11.29
CA GLY A 176 -1.55 24.43 10.84
C GLY A 176 -2.35 23.26 10.27
N MET A 177 -1.66 22.26 9.73
CA MET A 177 -2.30 21.26 8.89
C MET A 177 -3.40 20.51 9.64
N ASP A 178 -3.23 20.26 10.94
CA ASP A 178 -4.20 19.49 11.73
C ASP A 178 -5.29 20.32 12.41
N LYS A 179 -5.48 21.59 12.00
CA LYS A 179 -6.47 22.50 12.62
C LYS A 179 -7.86 21.89 12.73
N ASN A 180 -8.24 21.06 11.76
CA ASN A 180 -9.59 20.51 11.64
C ASN A 180 -9.67 19.00 11.96
N VAL A 181 -8.64 18.39 12.56
CA VAL A 181 -8.64 16.95 12.92
C VAL A 181 -9.57 16.62 14.10
N GLY A 182 -9.93 17.63 14.92
CA GLY A 182 -10.91 17.44 16.00
C GLY A 182 -10.40 16.62 17.20
N TYR A 183 -9.14 16.82 17.59
CA TYR A 183 -8.55 16.12 18.74
C TYR A 183 -9.38 16.27 20.03
N PRO A 184 -9.56 15.18 20.82
CA PRO A 184 -10.20 15.25 22.12
C PRO A 184 -9.49 16.23 23.06
N ALA A 185 -10.25 16.96 23.88
CA ALA A 185 -9.69 17.88 24.87
C ALA A 185 -8.93 17.16 26.01
N PHE A 186 -9.28 15.90 26.28
CA PHE A 186 -8.67 15.07 27.33
C PHE A 186 -8.28 13.71 26.74
N PHE A 187 -7.18 13.14 27.24
CA PHE A 187 -6.67 11.81 26.83
C PHE A 187 -6.40 11.68 25.33
N SER A 188 -6.05 12.79 24.66
CA SER A 188 -5.60 12.78 23.27
C SER A 188 -4.23 12.12 23.17
N SER A 189 -4.05 11.27 22.16
CA SER A 189 -2.71 10.83 21.76
C SER A 189 -1.94 11.89 20.98
N ASP A 190 -2.64 12.93 20.50
CA ASP A 190 -2.19 13.91 19.49
C ASP A 190 -1.76 13.27 18.17
N GLN A 191 -2.33 12.09 17.86
CA GLN A 191 -2.14 11.33 16.63
C GLN A 191 -3.48 11.06 15.97
N TYR A 192 -3.50 10.91 14.65
CA TYR A 192 -4.71 10.55 13.91
C TYR A 192 -4.42 9.64 12.73
N ILE A 193 -5.43 8.89 12.30
CA ILE A 193 -5.46 8.31 10.96
C ILE A 193 -6.37 9.16 10.07
N GLY A 194 -5.85 9.60 8.93
CA GLY A 194 -6.57 10.46 7.99
C GLY A 194 -6.65 9.84 6.61
N SER A 195 -7.55 10.36 5.77
CA SER A 195 -7.57 10.04 4.35
C SER A 195 -8.17 11.14 3.51
N GLY A 196 -7.75 11.26 2.25
CA GLY A 196 -8.20 12.31 1.35
C GLY A 196 -7.44 12.38 0.04
N TYR A 197 -7.52 13.53 -0.65
CA TYR A 197 -7.09 13.69 -2.04
C TYR A 197 -6.06 14.83 -2.15
N PRO A 198 -4.76 14.54 -2.11
CA PRO A 198 -3.72 15.56 -1.96
C PRO A 198 -3.68 16.65 -3.03
N SER A 199 -4.22 16.40 -4.22
CA SER A 199 -4.28 17.38 -5.32
C SER A 199 -5.61 18.11 -5.45
N GLN A 200 -6.53 17.93 -4.50
CA GLN A 200 -7.82 18.61 -4.50
C GLN A 200 -7.77 19.85 -3.63
N ALA A 201 -8.07 21.01 -4.21
CA ALA A 201 -8.10 22.28 -3.47
C ALA A 201 -9.07 22.26 -2.27
N SER A 202 -10.14 21.46 -2.32
CA SER A 202 -11.08 21.29 -1.21
C SER A 202 -10.45 20.65 0.04
N MET A 203 -9.28 20.01 -0.07
CA MET A 203 -8.54 19.52 1.09
C MET A 203 -7.83 20.63 1.86
N TYR A 204 -7.78 21.86 1.34
CA TYR A 204 -6.92 22.91 1.87
C TYR A 204 -7.66 24.21 2.11
N LYS A 205 -7.22 24.91 3.15
CA LYS A 205 -7.56 26.31 3.41
C LYS A 205 -6.32 27.03 3.92
N ILE A 206 -6.20 28.32 3.61
CA ILE A 206 -5.16 29.16 4.20
C ILE A 206 -5.67 29.71 5.53
N GLY A 207 -5.02 29.26 6.60
CA GLY A 207 -5.27 29.63 7.97
C GLY A 207 -4.41 30.80 8.45
N ILE A 208 -4.71 31.30 9.64
CA ILE A 208 -3.96 32.38 10.30
C ILE A 208 -2.49 31.94 10.53
N PRO A 209 -1.48 32.76 10.19
CA PRO A 209 -1.55 34.20 9.83
C PRO A 209 -1.61 34.49 8.32
N TYR A 210 -2.45 33.77 7.58
CA TYR A 210 -2.66 33.88 6.12
C TYR A 210 -1.55 33.31 5.25
N TRP A 211 -0.79 32.37 5.82
CA TRP A 211 0.24 31.60 5.12
C TRP A 211 0.38 30.17 5.65
N GLN A 212 -0.33 29.81 6.73
CA GLN A 212 -0.39 28.44 7.23
C GLN A 212 -1.45 27.65 6.46
N THR A 213 -1.14 26.42 6.09
CA THR A 213 -2.10 25.51 5.45
C THR A 213 -2.89 24.75 6.51
N GLU A 214 -4.20 24.72 6.36
CA GLU A 214 -5.13 23.86 7.12
C GLU A 214 -5.59 22.71 6.22
N LEU A 215 -5.50 21.45 6.68
CA LEU A 215 -6.23 20.36 6.07
C LEU A 215 -7.70 20.47 6.44
N VAL A 216 -8.56 20.28 5.46
CA VAL A 216 -10.01 20.36 5.60
C VAL A 216 -10.61 18.98 5.41
N PHE A 217 -11.09 18.40 6.51
CA PHE A 217 -11.77 17.10 6.53
C PHE A 217 -13.28 17.28 6.57
N THR A 218 -13.84 17.91 5.55
CA THR A 218 -15.28 18.09 5.40
C THR A 218 -15.85 17.02 4.50
N GLY A 219 -16.75 16.18 5.02
CA GLY A 219 -17.51 15.24 4.20
C GLY A 219 -18.47 15.88 3.19
N SER A 220 -18.43 17.20 2.96
CA SER A 220 -19.38 17.95 2.15
C SER A 220 -18.71 19.06 1.34
N GLY A 221 -19.00 19.07 0.03
CA GLY A 221 -18.62 20.13 -0.90
C GLY A 221 -18.45 19.63 -2.34
N THR A 222 -17.67 18.55 -2.53
CA THR A 222 -17.34 17.97 -3.84
C THR A 222 -17.89 16.55 -4.06
N GLY A 223 -18.58 15.98 -3.05
CA GLY A 223 -19.08 14.60 -3.06
C GLY A 223 -18.01 13.54 -2.79
N LEU A 224 -16.74 13.94 -2.65
CA LEU A 224 -15.65 13.06 -2.24
C LEU A 224 -15.54 13.03 -0.71
N ARG A 225 -15.52 11.82 -0.14
CA ARG A 225 -15.34 11.66 1.31
C ARG A 225 -13.86 11.64 1.67
N ASN A 226 -13.54 12.31 2.76
CA ASN A 226 -12.26 12.34 3.45
C ASN A 226 -12.51 12.21 4.96
N PHE A 227 -11.50 11.79 5.71
CA PHE A 227 -11.64 11.50 7.14
C PHE A 227 -10.40 11.96 7.90
N ALA A 228 -10.60 12.30 9.18
CA ALA A 228 -9.56 12.39 10.18
C ALA A 228 -10.11 11.80 11.47
N ASP A 229 -9.48 10.74 11.95
CA ASP A 229 -9.88 9.98 13.13
C ASP A 229 -8.78 10.10 14.19
N PRO A 230 -8.94 10.99 15.19
CA PRO A 230 -8.04 11.07 16.31
C PRO A 230 -7.94 9.72 17.03
N LEU A 231 -6.72 9.32 17.35
CA LEU A 231 -6.47 8.06 18.06
C LEU A 231 -6.54 8.29 19.57
N SER A 232 -7.20 7.39 20.29
CA SER A 232 -7.23 7.38 21.76
C SER A 232 -5.97 6.77 22.37
N THR A 233 -5.25 5.95 21.60
CA THR A 233 -3.96 5.37 21.98
C THR A 233 -2.93 5.65 20.90
N ARG A 234 -1.66 5.73 21.31
CA ARG A 234 -0.57 6.07 20.40
C ARG A 234 -0.24 4.89 19.49
N VAL A 235 -0.07 5.15 18.20
CA VAL A 235 0.42 4.18 17.21
C VAL A 235 1.91 3.91 17.41
N THR A 236 2.65 4.91 17.91
CA THR A 236 4.07 4.87 18.26
C THR A 236 4.28 4.20 19.63
N ASN A 237 3.90 2.92 19.73
CA ASN A 237 3.84 2.17 20.99
C ASN A 237 4.85 0.99 21.04
N GLY A 238 5.84 0.99 20.16
CA GLY A 238 6.85 -0.05 20.06
C GLY A 238 6.38 -1.35 19.42
N ASN A 239 5.12 -1.43 18.98
CA ASN A 239 4.59 -2.59 18.26
C ASN A 239 4.34 -2.27 16.79
N TRP A 240 4.43 -3.30 15.96
CA TRP A 240 3.92 -3.25 14.60
C TRP A 240 2.40 -3.13 14.58
N GLN A 241 1.88 -2.32 13.65
CA GLN A 241 0.46 -2.14 13.43
C GLN A 241 0.12 -2.59 12.00
N ASN A 242 -1.01 -3.25 11.81
CA ASN A 242 -1.51 -3.64 10.49
C ASN A 242 -2.32 -2.51 9.89
N LEU A 243 -1.90 -2.02 8.72
CA LEU A 243 -2.71 -1.22 7.82
C LEU A 243 -3.24 -2.13 6.72
N VAL A 244 -4.53 -2.44 6.77
CA VAL A 244 -5.21 -3.27 5.77
C VAL A 244 -6.01 -2.38 4.86
N VAL A 245 -5.81 -2.49 3.55
CA VAL A 245 -6.56 -1.75 2.53
C VAL A 245 -7.18 -2.74 1.56
N SER A 246 -8.50 -2.67 1.37
CA SER A 246 -9.23 -3.53 0.46
C SER A 246 -10.11 -2.75 -0.49
N TRP A 247 -10.41 -3.35 -1.64
CA TRP A 247 -11.30 -2.81 -2.65
C TRP A 247 -12.36 -3.84 -3.00
N ALA A 248 -13.58 -3.36 -3.23
CA ALA A 248 -14.66 -4.13 -3.82
C ALA A 248 -15.33 -3.30 -4.92
N LYS A 249 -15.24 -3.77 -6.15
CA LYS A 249 -15.85 -3.15 -7.31
C LYS A 249 -17.36 -3.33 -7.30
N THR A 250 -18.05 -2.34 -7.83
CA THR A 250 -19.48 -2.39 -8.16
C THR A 250 -19.66 -2.03 -9.63
N SER A 251 -20.86 -2.20 -10.20
CA SER A 251 -21.14 -1.80 -11.58
C SER A 251 -20.93 -0.30 -11.83
N SER A 252 -21.09 0.54 -10.79
CA SER A 252 -20.99 2.00 -10.87
C SER A 252 -19.70 2.58 -10.30
N GLY A 253 -18.71 1.76 -9.94
CA GLY A 253 -17.46 2.19 -9.30
C GLY A 253 -16.98 1.16 -8.29
N GLY A 254 -16.93 1.52 -7.01
CA GLY A 254 -16.62 0.57 -5.94
C GLY A 254 -16.31 1.24 -4.61
N THR A 255 -15.95 0.43 -3.63
CA THR A 255 -15.66 0.87 -2.27
C THR A 255 -14.27 0.41 -1.86
N LEU A 256 -13.42 1.37 -1.49
CA LEU A 256 -12.17 1.13 -0.79
C LEU A 256 -12.45 1.14 0.72
N THR A 257 -11.96 0.13 1.44
CA THR A 257 -12.02 0.08 2.91
C THR A 257 -10.61 0.02 3.45
N TYR A 258 -10.31 0.82 4.47
CA TYR A 258 -9.05 0.73 5.18
C TYR A 258 -9.26 0.56 6.68
N GLN A 259 -8.34 -0.17 7.30
CA GLN A 259 -8.33 -0.43 8.73
C GLN A 259 -6.90 -0.32 9.26
N ILE A 260 -6.72 0.35 10.39
CA ILE A 260 -5.52 0.24 11.21
C ILE A 260 -5.85 -0.50 12.51
N LYS A 261 -5.03 -1.50 12.86
CA LYS A 261 -5.21 -2.31 14.07
C LYS A 261 -3.88 -2.90 14.55
N GLY A 262 -3.84 -3.33 15.79
CA GLY A 262 -2.74 -4.10 16.34
C GLY A 262 -2.66 -3.99 17.85
N THR A 263 -1.58 -4.51 18.41
CA THR A 263 -1.37 -4.53 19.86
C THR A 263 -1.32 -3.10 20.41
N GLY A 264 -2.13 -2.85 21.46
CA GLY A 264 -2.18 -1.54 22.12
C GLY A 264 -2.88 -0.43 21.33
N LEU A 265 -3.48 -0.74 20.17
CA LEU A 265 -4.16 0.23 19.32
C LEU A 265 -5.65 -0.06 19.21
N THR A 266 -6.49 0.94 19.50
CA THR A 266 -7.91 0.86 19.16
C THR A 266 -8.08 0.82 17.65
N THR A 267 -8.77 -0.20 17.15
CA THR A 267 -8.96 -0.38 15.71
C THR A 267 -9.81 0.76 15.14
N VAL A 268 -9.31 1.37 14.07
CA VAL A 268 -10.07 2.34 13.26
C VAL A 268 -10.34 1.72 11.89
N SER A 269 -11.56 1.87 11.39
CA SER A 269 -11.99 1.35 10.10
C SER A 269 -12.86 2.37 9.37
N ARG A 270 -12.56 2.61 8.09
CA ARG A 270 -13.28 3.57 7.23
C ARG A 270 -13.47 3.01 5.84
N SER A 271 -14.57 3.41 5.21
CA SER A 271 -14.90 3.06 3.82
C SER A 271 -15.17 4.30 3.01
N ILE A 272 -14.63 4.31 1.79
CA ILE A 272 -14.79 5.38 0.80
C ILE A 272 -15.32 4.75 -0.49
N THR A 273 -16.46 5.24 -0.93
CA THR A 273 -17.07 4.81 -2.19
C THR A 273 -16.75 5.84 -3.27
N TRP A 274 -16.28 5.36 -4.41
CA TRP A 274 -16.11 6.17 -5.61
C TRP A 274 -17.01 5.66 -6.71
N THR A 275 -17.60 6.59 -7.46
CA THR A 275 -18.20 6.29 -8.76
C THR A 275 -17.11 6.15 -9.82
N ASN A 276 -17.45 5.54 -10.97
CA ASN A 276 -16.53 5.49 -12.13
C ASN A 276 -16.07 6.90 -12.56
N ALA A 277 -16.97 7.88 -12.52
CA ALA A 277 -16.63 9.27 -12.86
C ALA A 277 -15.66 9.89 -11.84
N GLN A 278 -15.83 9.59 -10.55
CA GLN A 278 -14.90 10.03 -9.52
C GLN A 278 -13.53 9.36 -9.67
N ILE A 279 -13.46 8.06 -9.93
CA ILE A 279 -12.19 7.36 -10.21
C ILE A 279 -11.45 8.05 -11.35
N GLN A 280 -12.15 8.35 -12.46
CA GLN A 280 -11.54 9.04 -13.58
C GLN A 280 -11.12 10.49 -13.23
N SER A 281 -11.92 11.21 -12.44
CA SER A 281 -11.59 12.58 -12.03
C SER A 281 -10.44 12.65 -11.02
N ILE A 282 -10.31 11.66 -10.15
CA ILE A 282 -9.26 11.62 -9.11
C ILE A 282 -7.95 11.14 -9.72
N PHE A 283 -7.99 10.02 -10.44
CA PHE A 283 -6.77 9.32 -10.86
C PHE A 283 -6.48 9.44 -12.35
N GLY A 284 -7.49 9.69 -13.18
CA GLY A 284 -7.38 9.63 -14.65
C GLY A 284 -7.25 8.21 -15.23
N SER A 285 -7.23 7.18 -14.38
CA SER A 285 -7.02 5.76 -14.74
C SER A 285 -7.55 4.84 -13.64
N THR A 286 -7.90 3.59 -13.97
CA THR A 286 -8.14 2.53 -12.98
C THR A 286 -6.88 1.77 -12.58
N LYS A 287 -5.80 1.90 -13.37
CA LYS A 287 -4.50 1.31 -13.09
C LYS A 287 -3.65 2.32 -12.35
N LEU A 288 -3.33 2.05 -11.09
CA LEU A 288 -2.73 2.98 -10.15
C LEU A 288 -1.37 2.50 -9.67
N PHE A 289 -0.46 3.45 -9.48
CA PHE A 289 0.77 3.25 -8.74
C PHE A 289 0.47 3.16 -7.25
N LEU A 290 1.17 2.26 -6.57
CA LEU A 290 1.14 2.11 -5.12
C LEU A 290 2.37 2.81 -4.54
N GLY A 291 2.18 3.68 -3.57
CA GLY A 291 3.25 4.45 -2.94
C GLY A 291 3.19 4.47 -1.43
N PHE A 292 4.35 4.69 -0.83
CA PHE A 292 4.52 4.99 0.57
C PHE A 292 5.38 6.24 0.71
N THR A 293 4.94 7.19 1.53
CA THR A 293 5.69 8.40 1.82
C THR A 293 5.76 8.62 3.31
N SER A 294 6.73 9.41 3.78
CA SER A 294 6.83 9.80 5.17
C SER A 294 7.61 11.09 5.30
N ALA A 295 7.55 11.71 6.48
CA ALA A 295 8.37 12.86 6.78
C ALA A 295 8.80 12.90 8.24
N THR A 296 9.91 13.58 8.50
CA THR A 296 10.34 14.01 9.82
C THR A 296 10.70 15.50 9.77
N GLY A 297 10.36 16.23 10.83
CA GLY A 297 10.74 17.60 11.06
C GLY A 297 11.88 17.67 12.06
N ALA A 298 11.78 18.59 13.04
CA ALA A 298 12.68 18.63 14.19
C ALA A 298 12.52 17.42 15.12
N ALA A 299 11.29 16.90 15.22
CA ALA A 299 11.00 15.62 15.84
C ALA A 299 11.14 14.50 14.81
N SER A 300 11.48 13.30 15.27
CA SER A 300 11.72 12.16 14.40
C SER A 300 11.35 10.85 15.09
N GLU A 301 10.98 9.88 14.25
CA GLU A 301 10.78 8.47 14.57
C GLU A 301 11.08 7.63 13.33
N PRO A 302 11.33 6.32 13.47
CA PRO A 302 11.50 5.47 12.31
C PRO A 302 10.17 5.29 11.58
N HIS A 303 10.18 5.31 10.26
CA HIS A 303 9.00 5.07 9.43
C HIS A 303 9.22 3.82 8.59
N VAL A 304 8.72 2.69 9.07
CA VAL A 304 9.01 1.39 8.45
C VAL A 304 7.73 0.74 7.95
N VAL A 305 7.79 0.17 6.74
CA VAL A 305 6.70 -0.57 6.12
C VAL A 305 7.19 -1.96 5.69
N GLY A 306 6.46 -2.99 6.11
CA GLY A 306 6.54 -4.34 5.57
C GLY A 306 5.26 -4.67 4.79
N ILE A 307 5.39 -5.39 3.68
CA ILE A 307 4.24 -5.86 2.91
C ILE A 307 4.11 -7.36 3.11
N LYS A 308 3.04 -7.79 3.76
CA LYS A 308 2.84 -9.19 4.12
C LYS A 308 2.56 -10.02 2.87
N SER A 309 1.57 -9.61 2.08
CA SER A 309 1.20 -10.31 0.86
C SER A 309 0.87 -9.36 -0.27
N LEU A 310 1.45 -9.62 -1.44
CA LEU A 310 1.00 -9.07 -2.73
C LEU A 310 0.30 -10.14 -3.57
N ALA A 311 -0.13 -11.26 -2.98
CA ALA A 311 -0.69 -12.41 -3.71
C ALA A 311 -1.89 -12.04 -4.60
N ASP A 312 -2.73 -11.11 -4.17
CA ASP A 312 -3.86 -10.60 -4.97
C ASP A 312 -3.44 -9.82 -6.23
N PHE A 313 -2.16 -9.41 -6.29
CA PHE A 313 -1.56 -8.62 -7.38
C PHE A 313 -0.50 -9.40 -8.17
N ASN A 314 -0.10 -10.57 -7.67
CA ASN A 314 0.73 -11.50 -8.41
C ASN A 314 -0.08 -12.07 -9.57
N THR A 315 -0.05 -11.39 -10.70
CA THR A 315 -0.29 -12.06 -11.98
C THR A 315 0.94 -12.90 -12.25
N VAL A 316 0.92 -14.17 -11.83
CA VAL A 316 1.83 -15.17 -12.39
C VAL A 316 1.38 -15.39 -13.83
N SER A 317 1.79 -14.50 -14.74
CA SER A 317 1.73 -14.75 -16.15
C SER A 317 3.06 -15.35 -16.55
N GLY A 318 3.14 -16.68 -16.48
CA GLY A 318 4.18 -17.44 -17.13
C GLY A 318 3.55 -18.55 -17.94
N THR A 319 4.06 -18.80 -19.15
CA THR A 319 3.60 -19.95 -19.93
C THR A 319 4.33 -21.17 -19.41
N VAL A 320 3.62 -22.09 -18.76
CA VAL A 320 4.22 -23.37 -18.35
C VAL A 320 4.34 -24.23 -19.59
N THR A 321 5.59 -24.49 -20.02
CA THR A 321 5.86 -25.39 -21.15
C THR A 321 6.40 -26.71 -20.60
N LEU A 322 5.70 -27.81 -20.89
CA LEU A 322 6.22 -29.15 -20.65
C LEU A 322 7.28 -29.45 -21.72
N LYS A 323 8.49 -29.82 -21.34
CA LYS A 323 9.60 -30.16 -22.23
C LYS A 323 10.10 -31.59 -22.00
N GLN A 324 10.61 -32.22 -23.05
CA GLN A 324 11.45 -33.42 -22.98
C GLN A 324 12.84 -33.01 -23.46
N GLY A 325 13.81 -32.89 -22.55
CA GLY A 325 15.06 -32.18 -22.84
C GLY A 325 14.79 -30.70 -23.12
N ASN A 326 15.17 -30.21 -24.31
CA ASN A 326 14.95 -28.83 -24.74
C ASN A 326 13.67 -28.64 -25.58
N ASP A 327 13.02 -29.73 -25.98
CA ASP A 327 11.89 -29.70 -26.92
C ASP A 327 10.54 -29.62 -26.20
N PRO A 328 9.63 -28.71 -26.60
CA PRO A 328 8.26 -28.70 -26.09
C PRO A 328 7.52 -30.02 -26.38
N VAL A 329 6.73 -30.46 -25.42
CA VAL A 329 5.78 -31.57 -25.56
C VAL A 329 4.45 -30.99 -26.03
N THR A 330 3.99 -31.44 -27.20
CA THR A 330 2.69 -31.09 -27.78
C THR A 330 1.71 -32.26 -27.65
N ILE A 331 0.42 -32.01 -27.88
CA ILE A 331 -0.65 -33.04 -27.75
C ILE A 331 -0.44 -34.25 -28.65
N ASP A 332 0.25 -34.07 -29.79
CA ASP A 332 0.51 -35.11 -30.77
C ASP A 332 1.84 -35.83 -30.56
N LYS A 333 2.61 -35.46 -29.52
CA LYS A 333 3.91 -36.08 -29.23
C LYS A 333 3.72 -37.35 -28.42
N PRO A 334 3.98 -38.55 -28.97
CA PRO A 334 3.94 -39.79 -28.20
C PRO A 334 5.05 -39.80 -27.14
N LEU A 335 4.69 -40.12 -25.90
CA LEU A 335 5.60 -40.26 -24.76
C LEU A 335 5.78 -41.73 -24.40
N ASN A 336 7.00 -42.12 -24.04
CA ASN A 336 7.35 -43.48 -23.66
C ASN A 336 7.64 -43.60 -22.15
N ILE A 337 7.47 -44.82 -21.62
CA ILE A 337 7.86 -45.14 -20.25
C ILE A 337 9.38 -44.93 -20.10
N GLY A 338 9.77 -44.05 -19.19
CA GLY A 338 11.17 -43.68 -18.93
C GLY A 338 11.59 -42.31 -19.48
N ASP A 339 10.72 -41.62 -20.21
CA ASP A 339 10.99 -40.25 -20.69
C ASP A 339 11.16 -39.28 -19.51
N LYS A 340 12.25 -38.49 -19.55
CA LYS A 340 12.50 -37.42 -18.57
C LYS A 340 11.83 -36.14 -19.05
N LEU A 341 10.78 -35.73 -18.36
CA LEU A 341 10.04 -34.50 -18.62
C LEU A 341 10.42 -33.42 -17.62
N MET A 342 10.44 -32.17 -18.08
CA MET A 342 10.73 -31.00 -17.27
C MET A 342 9.68 -29.93 -17.53
N TYR A 343 9.28 -29.22 -16.48
CA TYR A 343 8.45 -28.03 -16.60
C TYR A 343 9.37 -26.82 -16.67
N GLU A 344 9.21 -26.02 -17.71
CA GLU A 344 9.87 -24.73 -17.83
C GLU A 344 8.85 -23.63 -17.57
N TYR A 345 9.23 -22.71 -16.68
CA TYR A 345 8.48 -21.52 -16.36
C TYR A 345 9.17 -20.34 -17.04
N ALA A 346 8.50 -19.73 -18.03
CA ALA A 346 8.93 -18.51 -18.72
C ALA A 346 8.08 -17.34 -18.27
#